data_AF-A0A254Q3C3-F1
#
_entry.id   AF-A0A254Q3C3-F1
#
_cell.length_a   1.000
_cell.length_b   1.000
_cell.length_c   1.000
_cell.angle_alpha   90.00
_cell.angle_beta   90.00
_cell.angle_gamma   90.00
#
_symmetry.space_group_name_H-M   'P 1'
#
loop_
_entity.id
_entity.type
_entity.pdbx_description
1 polymer ?
#
loop_
_entity_poly.entity_id
_entity_poly.type
_entity_poly.pdbx_seq_one_letter_code
_entity_poly.pdbx_strand_id
1 'polypeptide(L)'
;MQTLSFQESLGKHLNALGLCKGPIELSQLTGGQSNPTYKISNGNSHYVLRKKPSGALLPSAHAVDREYRVMKALAATDVPTPQMLAYCDDESVIGTAFFIMEYLDGRVFADQSLPGLAASERQHIYEQMNRTISAIHQLDYVSLGLETFGKPGNYFLRQIARWSRQVREANIAIPDSLNRLMDWLPEHIPAEDETSLIHGDFRMDNLIFHKTDLRIIGVLDWELSTLGNPLADFAYQCMAWRIPPTLWRGIQGLDLIALGIPSESEYIAMYEKQAGRSISEHWPFLMAYNLFRISAILHGITKRAMGGNANASDAIENGAKAGALADLGWACTQQ
;
A
#
# COMPACT_ATOMS: atom_id res chain seq x y z
N MET A 1 -4.06 -10.80 -41.84
CA MET A 1 -4.86 -10.76 -40.60
C MET A 1 -4.79 -9.34 -40.07
N GLN A 2 -5.93 -8.66 -39.88
CA GLN A 2 -5.95 -7.36 -39.20
C GLN A 2 -5.58 -7.58 -37.74
N THR A 3 -4.57 -6.87 -37.24
CA THR A 3 -4.25 -6.80 -35.82
C THR A 3 -5.40 -6.05 -35.14
N LEU A 4 -6.08 -6.71 -34.21
CA LEU A 4 -7.12 -6.09 -33.41
C LEU A 4 -6.50 -5.03 -32.50
N SER A 5 -7.23 -3.95 -32.24
CA SER A 5 -6.84 -2.99 -31.22
C SER A 5 -6.84 -3.66 -29.83
N PHE A 6 -6.09 -3.06 -28.89
CA PHE A 6 -6.05 -3.48 -27.48
C PHE A 6 -7.45 -3.71 -26.88
N GLN A 7 -8.37 -2.76 -27.12
CA GLN A 7 -9.74 -2.83 -26.60
C GLN A 7 -10.57 -3.95 -27.26
N GLU A 8 -10.39 -4.20 -28.55
CA GLU A 8 -11.08 -5.28 -29.25
C GLU A 8 -10.59 -6.66 -28.82
N SER A 9 -9.26 -6.85 -28.66
CA SER A 9 -8.71 -8.11 -28.17
C SER A 9 -9.16 -8.41 -26.76
N LEU A 10 -9.10 -7.41 -25.85
CA LEU A 10 -9.62 -7.55 -24.49
C LEU A 10 -11.12 -7.86 -24.50
N GLY A 11 -11.91 -7.12 -25.27
CA GLY A 11 -13.35 -7.33 -25.39
C GLY A 11 -13.69 -8.75 -25.81
N LYS A 12 -13.00 -9.30 -26.84
CA LYS A 12 -13.20 -10.70 -27.27
C LYS A 12 -12.88 -11.69 -26.15
N HIS A 13 -11.78 -11.49 -25.43
CA HIS A 13 -11.41 -12.34 -24.30
C HIS A 13 -12.46 -12.30 -23.18
N LEU A 14 -12.94 -11.12 -22.79
CA LEU A 14 -13.98 -10.98 -21.75
C LEU A 14 -15.33 -11.58 -22.16
N ASN A 15 -15.69 -11.50 -23.45
CA ASN A 15 -16.88 -12.19 -23.99
C ASN A 15 -16.74 -13.72 -23.90
N ALA A 16 -15.55 -14.25 -24.22
CA ALA A 16 -15.28 -15.70 -24.12
C ALA A 16 -15.35 -16.21 -22.67
N LEU A 17 -14.97 -15.38 -21.70
CA LEU A 17 -15.12 -15.66 -20.27
C LEU A 17 -16.56 -15.47 -19.75
N GLY A 18 -17.48 -14.96 -20.57
CA GLY A 18 -18.85 -14.65 -20.15
C GLY A 18 -18.98 -13.43 -19.24
N LEU A 19 -17.91 -12.62 -19.08
CA LEU A 19 -17.91 -11.41 -18.26
C LEU A 19 -18.54 -10.21 -18.98
N CYS A 20 -18.55 -10.20 -20.31
CA CYS A 20 -19.11 -9.11 -21.11
C CYS A 20 -19.98 -9.66 -22.24
N LYS A 21 -20.87 -8.81 -22.77
CA LYS A 21 -21.64 -9.07 -23.98
C LYS A 21 -21.45 -7.93 -24.98
N GLY A 22 -20.81 -8.22 -26.11
CA GLY A 22 -20.55 -7.24 -27.16
C GLY A 22 -19.36 -6.33 -26.84
N PRO A 23 -19.32 -5.11 -27.41
CA PRO A 23 -18.18 -4.20 -27.26
C PRO A 23 -18.04 -3.68 -25.82
N ILE A 24 -16.81 -3.33 -25.45
CA ILE A 24 -16.46 -2.71 -24.17
C ILE A 24 -15.97 -1.29 -24.40
N GLU A 25 -16.04 -0.46 -23.37
CA GLU A 25 -15.37 0.84 -23.30
C GLU A 25 -14.30 0.82 -22.21
N LEU A 26 -13.16 1.47 -22.47
CA LEU A 26 -12.06 1.59 -21.53
C LEU A 26 -11.82 3.05 -21.15
N SER A 27 -11.69 3.32 -19.85
CA SER A 27 -11.18 4.59 -19.35
C SER A 27 -10.08 4.35 -18.34
N GLN A 28 -8.99 5.10 -18.43
CA GLN A 28 -7.87 4.96 -17.50
C GLN A 28 -8.27 5.52 -16.13
N LEU A 29 -7.96 4.76 -15.07
CA LEU A 29 -8.11 5.23 -13.71
C LEU A 29 -6.83 5.95 -13.27
N THR A 30 -7.00 7.09 -12.60
CA THR A 30 -5.90 7.86 -12.02
C THR A 30 -5.51 7.30 -10.65
N GLY A 31 -4.25 7.49 -10.23
CA GLY A 31 -3.76 7.08 -8.90
C GLY A 31 -2.86 5.83 -8.89
N GLY A 32 -3.07 4.86 -9.78
CA GLY A 32 -2.21 3.68 -9.91
C GLY A 32 -0.97 3.94 -10.77
N GLN A 33 0.13 4.41 -10.16
CA GLN A 33 1.34 4.78 -10.92
C GLN A 33 2.22 3.57 -11.31
N SER A 34 2.17 2.47 -10.55
CA SER A 34 2.99 1.29 -10.79
C SER A 34 2.48 0.45 -11.96
N ASN A 35 1.20 0.06 -11.93
CA ASN A 35 0.58 -0.80 -12.94
C ASN A 35 -0.60 -0.09 -13.63
N PRO A 36 -0.62 -0.01 -14.98
CA PRO A 36 -1.74 0.56 -15.70
C PRO A 36 -3.07 -0.06 -15.29
N THR A 37 -3.99 0.80 -14.86
CA THR A 37 -5.31 0.41 -14.33
C THR A 37 -6.41 1.11 -15.11
N TYR A 38 -7.41 0.36 -15.57
CA TYR A 38 -8.50 0.86 -16.41
C TYR A 38 -9.85 0.39 -15.87
N LYS A 39 -10.86 1.27 -15.93
CA LYS A 39 -12.26 0.88 -15.83
C LYS A 39 -12.71 0.32 -17.17
N ILE A 40 -13.34 -0.85 -17.12
CA ILE A 40 -14.06 -1.47 -18.23
C ILE A 40 -15.55 -1.19 -18.03
N SER A 41 -16.24 -0.70 -19.06
CA SER A 41 -17.69 -0.56 -19.08
C SER A 41 -18.31 -1.44 -20.16
N ASN A 42 -19.33 -2.22 -19.82
CA ASN A 42 -20.15 -3.00 -20.74
C ASN A 42 -21.63 -2.88 -20.33
N GLY A 43 -22.35 -1.93 -20.95
CA GLY A 43 -23.68 -1.54 -20.50
C GLY A 43 -23.66 -1.02 -19.05
N ASN A 44 -24.46 -1.62 -18.18
CA ASN A 44 -24.53 -1.28 -16.75
C ASN A 44 -23.48 -2.03 -15.89
N SER A 45 -22.68 -2.90 -16.48
CA SER A 45 -21.65 -3.65 -15.77
C SER A 45 -20.30 -2.95 -15.86
N HIS A 46 -19.59 -2.89 -14.74
CA HIS A 46 -18.28 -2.27 -14.65
C HIS A 46 -17.27 -3.21 -14.01
N TYR A 47 -16.05 -3.19 -14.53
CA TYR A 47 -14.93 -3.99 -14.03
C TYR A 47 -13.67 -3.13 -13.99
N VAL A 48 -12.64 -3.62 -13.31
CA VAL A 48 -11.31 -3.02 -13.32
C VAL A 48 -10.32 -3.99 -13.96
N LEU A 49 -9.60 -3.51 -14.97
CA LEU A 49 -8.42 -4.14 -15.54
C LEU A 49 -7.18 -3.58 -14.84
N ARG A 50 -6.32 -4.45 -14.34
CA ARG A 50 -4.94 -4.08 -13.97
C ARG A 50 -3.97 -4.97 -14.73
N LYS A 51 -2.99 -4.35 -15.41
CA LYS A 51 -2.04 -5.05 -16.26
C LYS A 51 -0.62 -4.64 -15.95
N LYS A 52 0.37 -5.48 -16.28
CA LYS A 52 1.77 -5.04 -16.21
C LYS A 52 2.04 -3.91 -17.23
N PRO A 53 3.02 -3.03 -16.97
CA PRO A 53 3.52 -2.12 -17.99
C PRO A 53 4.09 -2.90 -19.19
N SER A 54 4.03 -2.31 -20.37
CA SER A 54 4.65 -2.89 -21.55
C SER A 54 6.17 -2.67 -21.52
N GLY A 55 6.94 -3.59 -22.13
CA GLY A 55 8.39 -3.46 -22.30
C GLY A 55 9.22 -4.32 -21.34
N ALA A 56 10.54 -4.15 -21.38
CA ALA A 56 11.47 -4.89 -20.53
C ALA A 56 11.42 -4.36 -19.10
N LEU A 57 10.99 -5.20 -18.16
CA LEU A 57 10.85 -4.86 -16.75
C LEU A 57 11.95 -5.51 -15.91
N LEU A 58 12.27 -4.88 -14.78
CA LEU A 58 13.16 -5.49 -13.79
C LEU A 58 12.52 -6.75 -13.20
N PRO A 59 13.30 -7.79 -12.88
CA PRO A 59 12.79 -8.99 -12.23
C PRO A 59 11.99 -8.65 -10.97
N SER A 60 10.83 -9.31 -10.77
CA SER A 60 9.90 -9.10 -9.65
C SER A 60 9.20 -7.73 -9.55
N ALA A 61 9.49 -6.79 -10.46
CA ALA A 61 8.70 -5.57 -10.58
C ALA A 61 7.33 -5.90 -11.19
N HIS A 62 6.29 -5.15 -10.81
CA HIS A 62 4.96 -5.23 -11.44
C HIS A 62 4.34 -6.65 -11.39
N ALA A 63 4.46 -7.33 -10.26
CA ALA A 63 3.99 -8.71 -10.06
C ALA A 63 2.46 -8.78 -9.86
N VAL A 64 1.69 -8.46 -10.90
CA VAL A 64 0.21 -8.50 -10.89
C VAL A 64 -0.35 -9.90 -10.59
N ASP A 65 0.43 -10.96 -10.80
CA ASP A 65 0.12 -12.34 -10.40
C ASP A 65 0.07 -12.50 -8.87
N ARG A 66 0.99 -11.86 -8.15
CA ARG A 66 1.00 -11.85 -6.68
C ARG A 66 -0.20 -11.09 -6.13
N GLU A 67 -0.50 -9.92 -6.70
CA GLU A 67 -1.69 -9.13 -6.36
C GLU A 67 -2.97 -9.96 -6.54
N TYR A 68 -3.13 -10.61 -7.69
CA TYR A 68 -4.28 -11.47 -7.96
C TYR A 68 -4.37 -12.62 -6.95
N ARG A 69 -3.24 -13.30 -6.65
CA ARG A 69 -3.20 -14.44 -5.73
C ARG A 69 -3.67 -14.05 -4.32
N VAL A 70 -3.15 -12.96 -3.75
CA VAL A 70 -3.52 -12.56 -2.39
C VAL A 70 -4.97 -12.09 -2.32
N MET A 71 -5.43 -11.24 -3.24
CA MET A 71 -6.80 -10.75 -3.23
C MET A 71 -7.82 -11.88 -3.47
N LYS A 72 -7.47 -12.86 -4.30
CA LYS A 72 -8.32 -14.05 -4.51
C LYS A 72 -8.42 -14.91 -3.24
N ALA A 73 -7.33 -15.05 -2.48
CA ALA A 73 -7.34 -15.78 -1.22
C ALA A 73 -8.17 -15.06 -0.14
N LEU A 74 -8.10 -13.73 -0.11
CA LEU A 74 -8.84 -12.88 0.85
C LEU A 74 -10.35 -12.90 0.65
N ALA A 75 -10.85 -13.29 -0.52
CA ALA A 75 -12.28 -13.41 -0.79
C ALA A 75 -13.02 -14.41 0.14
N ALA A 76 -12.29 -15.29 0.82
CA ALA A 76 -12.82 -16.22 1.82
C ALA A 76 -12.80 -15.67 3.26
N THR A 77 -12.50 -14.38 3.45
CA THR A 77 -12.27 -13.74 4.75
C THR A 77 -13.15 -12.51 4.94
N ASP A 78 -13.12 -11.93 6.14
CA ASP A 78 -13.80 -10.67 6.44
C ASP A 78 -13.02 -9.42 5.97
N VAL A 79 -11.83 -9.59 5.37
CA VAL A 79 -11.08 -8.46 4.80
C VAL A 79 -11.75 -8.04 3.49
N PRO A 80 -12.27 -6.80 3.39
CA PRO A 80 -12.99 -6.38 2.20
C PRO A 80 -12.01 -6.18 1.03
N THR A 81 -12.13 -6.98 -0.01
CA THR A 81 -11.38 -6.83 -1.27
C THR A 81 -12.31 -6.97 -2.46
N PRO A 82 -12.08 -6.26 -3.58
CA PRO A 82 -12.79 -6.50 -4.83
C PRO A 82 -12.80 -7.98 -5.20
N GLN A 83 -13.91 -8.49 -5.73
CA GLN A 83 -13.94 -9.86 -6.24
C GLN A 83 -12.97 -10.02 -7.42
N MET A 84 -12.08 -11.02 -7.35
CA MET A 84 -11.16 -11.36 -8.44
C MET A 84 -11.86 -12.24 -9.48
N LEU A 85 -12.08 -11.71 -10.69
CA LEU A 85 -12.91 -12.35 -11.71
C LEU A 85 -12.10 -13.21 -12.68
N ALA A 86 -10.95 -12.71 -13.13
CA ALA A 86 -10.10 -13.43 -14.08
C ALA A 86 -8.63 -13.02 -13.93
N TYR A 87 -7.73 -13.95 -14.24
CA TYR A 87 -6.30 -13.70 -14.43
C TYR A 87 -5.88 -14.31 -15.76
N CYS A 88 -5.06 -13.60 -16.52
CA CYS A 88 -4.54 -14.03 -17.81
C CYS A 88 -3.04 -13.73 -17.87
N ASP A 89 -2.23 -14.78 -17.97
CA ASP A 89 -0.79 -14.73 -18.22
C ASP A 89 -0.43 -14.93 -19.70
N ASP A 90 -1.41 -15.28 -20.55
CA ASP A 90 -1.25 -15.32 -22.00
C ASP A 90 -1.08 -13.91 -22.58
N GLU A 91 0.19 -13.51 -22.78
CA GLU A 91 0.55 -12.22 -23.34
C GLU A 91 0.08 -12.05 -24.80
N SER A 92 -0.34 -13.12 -25.50
CA SER A 92 -0.90 -12.98 -26.85
C SER A 92 -2.26 -12.26 -26.87
N VAL A 93 -2.94 -12.16 -25.73
CA VAL A 93 -4.27 -11.54 -25.60
C VAL A 93 -4.19 -10.01 -25.68
N ILE A 94 -3.35 -9.36 -24.87
CA ILE A 94 -3.19 -7.89 -24.85
C ILE A 94 -1.73 -7.40 -24.73
N GLY A 95 -0.76 -8.28 -24.98
CA GLY A 95 0.68 -7.96 -24.95
C GLY A 95 1.32 -7.96 -23.56
N THR A 96 0.58 -8.35 -22.52
CA THR A 96 1.06 -8.43 -21.13
C THR A 96 0.10 -9.25 -20.29
N ALA A 97 0.60 -9.85 -19.20
CA ALA A 97 -0.26 -10.40 -18.15
C ALA A 97 -1.15 -9.33 -17.49
N PHE A 98 -2.34 -9.74 -17.08
CA PHE A 98 -3.34 -8.88 -16.45
C PHE A 98 -4.33 -9.66 -15.58
N PHE A 99 -5.09 -8.94 -14.76
CA PHE A 99 -6.28 -9.47 -14.12
C PHE A 99 -7.48 -8.52 -14.27
N ILE A 100 -8.65 -9.11 -14.07
CA ILE A 100 -9.95 -8.43 -14.02
C ILE A 100 -10.54 -8.62 -12.63
N MET A 101 -11.02 -7.53 -12.03
CA MET A 101 -11.72 -7.55 -10.75
C MET A 101 -13.01 -6.73 -10.81
N GLU A 102 -13.82 -6.90 -9.78
CA GLU A 102 -15.00 -6.08 -9.53
C GLU A 102 -14.66 -4.58 -9.50
N TYR A 103 -15.54 -3.77 -10.08
CA TYR A 103 -15.52 -2.33 -9.88
C TYR A 103 -16.31 -1.97 -8.62
N LEU A 104 -15.61 -1.55 -7.58
CA LEU A 104 -16.23 -1.06 -6.36
C LEU A 104 -16.57 0.43 -6.50
N ASP A 105 -17.86 0.74 -6.50
CA ASP A 105 -18.35 2.09 -6.65
C ASP A 105 -18.50 2.76 -5.27
N GLY A 106 -17.42 3.43 -4.82
CA GLY A 106 -17.32 4.01 -3.49
C GLY A 106 -16.54 5.31 -3.41
N ARG A 107 -16.18 5.71 -2.18
CA ARG A 107 -15.43 6.93 -1.86
C ARG A 107 -14.01 6.58 -1.45
N VAL A 108 -13.04 7.35 -1.91
CA VAL A 108 -11.64 7.26 -1.48
C VAL A 108 -11.27 8.59 -0.84
N PHE A 109 -10.72 8.55 0.38
CA PHE A 109 -10.30 9.76 1.09
C PHE A 109 -8.78 9.92 0.99
N ALA A 110 -8.33 11.02 0.39
CA ALA A 110 -6.90 11.35 0.28
C ALA A 110 -6.35 12.08 1.50
N ASP A 111 -7.16 12.97 2.08
CA ASP A 111 -6.79 13.79 3.24
C ASP A 111 -7.16 13.07 4.54
N GLN A 112 -6.15 12.80 5.37
CA GLN A 112 -6.30 12.08 6.64
C GLN A 112 -6.98 12.92 7.73
N SER A 113 -7.10 14.24 7.54
CA SER A 113 -7.91 15.12 8.40
C SER A 113 -9.42 15.02 8.10
N LEU A 114 -9.81 14.37 7.00
CA LEU A 114 -11.19 14.12 6.60
C LEU A 114 -12.05 15.40 6.62
N PRO A 115 -11.70 16.42 5.79
CA PRO A 115 -12.43 17.66 5.75
C PRO A 115 -13.89 17.44 5.31
N GLY A 116 -14.81 18.22 5.88
CA GLY A 116 -16.24 18.15 5.57
C GLY A 116 -17.02 17.05 6.29
N LEU A 117 -16.38 16.17 7.06
CA LEU A 117 -17.05 15.18 7.91
C LEU A 117 -17.28 15.70 9.33
N ALA A 118 -18.29 15.16 10.01
CA ALA A 118 -18.50 15.39 11.44
C ALA A 118 -17.46 14.64 12.29
N ALA A 119 -17.23 15.10 13.52
CA ALA A 119 -16.25 14.50 14.42
C ALA A 119 -16.50 13.00 14.69
N SER A 120 -17.77 12.62 14.89
CA SER A 120 -18.16 11.21 15.07
C SER A 120 -17.92 10.34 13.82
N GLU A 121 -18.06 10.92 12.63
CA GLU A 121 -17.78 10.20 11.37
C GLU A 121 -16.27 9.98 11.19
N ARG A 122 -15.44 10.97 11.54
CA ARG A 122 -13.98 10.79 11.53
C ARG A 122 -13.57 9.69 12.50
N GLN A 123 -14.06 9.72 13.72
CA GLN A 123 -13.78 8.68 14.71
C GLN A 123 -14.13 7.29 14.15
N HIS A 124 -15.32 7.13 13.58
CA HIS A 124 -15.77 5.86 13.01
C HIS A 124 -14.91 5.40 11.82
N ILE A 125 -14.48 6.31 10.95
CA ILE A 125 -13.56 5.98 9.85
C ILE A 125 -12.26 5.39 10.41
N TYR A 126 -11.64 6.04 11.39
CA TYR A 126 -10.41 5.54 12.00
C TYR A 126 -10.64 4.18 12.67
N GLU A 127 -11.77 3.97 13.36
CA GLU A 127 -12.16 2.67 13.93
C GLU A 127 -12.26 1.58 12.85
N GLN A 128 -12.88 1.87 11.69
CA GLN A 128 -12.98 0.92 10.58
C GLN A 128 -11.61 0.58 9.98
N MET A 129 -10.73 1.57 9.83
CA MET A 129 -9.35 1.34 9.39
C MET A 129 -8.62 0.41 10.36
N ASN A 130 -8.73 0.67 11.67
CA ASN A 130 -8.05 -0.10 12.72
C ASN A 130 -8.54 -1.55 12.72
N ARG A 131 -9.86 -1.73 12.61
CA ARG A 131 -10.48 -3.05 12.50
C ARG A 131 -9.98 -3.82 11.28
N THR A 132 -9.89 -3.14 10.14
CA THR A 132 -9.48 -3.77 8.88
C THR A 132 -8.02 -4.24 8.92
N ILE A 133 -7.09 -3.39 9.36
CA ILE A 133 -5.68 -3.81 9.49
C ILE A 133 -5.51 -4.90 10.55
N SER A 134 -6.25 -4.82 11.67
CA SER A 134 -6.26 -5.87 12.70
C SER A 134 -6.77 -7.21 12.15
N ALA A 135 -7.78 -7.18 11.28
CA ALA A 135 -8.32 -8.38 10.64
C ALA A 135 -7.28 -9.00 9.69
N ILE A 136 -6.60 -8.20 8.88
CA ILE A 136 -5.51 -8.67 7.98
C ILE A 136 -4.43 -9.38 8.78
N HIS A 137 -3.98 -8.78 9.89
CA HIS A 137 -2.90 -9.33 10.70
C HIS A 137 -3.29 -10.59 11.48
N GLN A 138 -4.57 -10.89 11.65
CA GLN A 138 -5.07 -12.10 12.32
C GLN A 138 -5.33 -13.27 11.38
N LEU A 139 -5.20 -13.07 10.06
CA LEU A 139 -5.44 -14.13 9.10
C LEU A 139 -4.42 -15.26 9.27
N ASP A 140 -4.92 -16.50 9.31
CA ASP A 140 -4.11 -17.68 9.08
C ASP A 140 -3.77 -17.77 7.59
N TYR A 141 -2.67 -17.13 7.21
CA TYR A 141 -2.21 -17.09 5.83
C TYR A 141 -1.86 -18.49 5.28
N VAL A 142 -1.57 -19.47 6.13
CA VAL A 142 -1.31 -20.86 5.69
C VAL A 142 -2.61 -21.52 5.25
N SER A 143 -3.67 -21.39 6.05
CA SER A 143 -5.01 -21.90 5.68
C SER A 143 -5.56 -21.23 4.41
N LEU A 144 -5.09 -20.03 4.07
CA LEU A 144 -5.41 -19.31 2.83
C LEU A 144 -4.53 -19.71 1.63
N GLY A 145 -3.58 -20.64 1.79
CA GLY A 145 -2.66 -21.06 0.72
C GLY A 145 -1.60 -20.00 0.36
N LEU A 146 -1.24 -19.14 1.32
CA LEU A 146 -0.25 -18.06 1.18
C LEU A 146 1.06 -18.37 1.90
N GLU A 147 1.32 -19.61 2.30
CA GLU A 147 2.55 -20.03 3.00
C GLU A 147 3.83 -19.76 2.20
N THR A 148 3.72 -19.70 0.86
CA THR A 148 4.81 -19.38 -0.07
C THR A 148 4.77 -17.93 -0.59
N PHE A 149 3.92 -17.07 -0.02
CA PHE A 149 3.71 -15.72 -0.55
C PHE A 149 4.87 -14.75 -0.27
N GLY A 150 5.60 -14.98 0.81
CA GLY A 150 6.77 -14.21 1.20
C GLY A 150 7.76 -15.07 1.99
N LYS A 151 8.95 -14.51 2.29
CA LYS A 151 9.90 -15.19 3.17
C LYS A 151 9.52 -14.88 4.63
N PRO A 152 9.17 -15.88 5.47
CA PRO A 152 8.89 -15.64 6.88
C PRO A 152 10.16 -15.30 7.67
N GLY A 153 9.98 -14.78 8.88
CA GLY A 153 11.05 -14.45 9.82
C GLY A 153 11.96 -13.31 9.38
N ASN A 154 12.93 -12.90 10.20
CA ASN A 154 13.93 -11.84 10.03
C ASN A 154 13.47 -10.61 9.22
N TYR A 155 12.22 -10.18 9.41
CA TYR A 155 11.60 -9.19 8.51
C TYR A 155 12.36 -7.86 8.54
N PHE A 156 12.57 -7.29 9.73
CA PHE A 156 13.28 -6.02 9.90
C PHE A 156 14.71 -6.11 9.36
N LEU A 157 15.47 -7.15 9.73
CA LEU A 157 16.85 -7.32 9.29
C LEU A 157 16.98 -7.30 7.76
N ARG A 158 16.12 -8.06 7.06
CA ARG A 158 16.13 -8.09 5.59
C ARG A 158 15.74 -6.76 4.98
N GLN A 159 14.71 -6.10 5.53
CA GLN A 159 14.22 -4.84 4.99
C GLN A 159 15.24 -3.72 5.21
N ILE A 160 15.81 -3.60 6.41
CA ILE A 160 16.86 -2.63 6.72
C ILE A 160 18.05 -2.85 5.78
N ALA A 161 18.57 -4.07 5.67
CA ALA A 161 19.69 -4.36 4.78
C ALA A 161 19.39 -4.01 3.30
N ARG A 162 18.18 -4.32 2.82
CA ARG A 162 17.75 -3.99 1.46
C ARG A 162 17.72 -2.49 1.20
N TRP A 163 17.05 -1.73 2.08
CA TRP A 163 16.90 -0.28 1.90
C TRP A 163 18.23 0.45 2.09
N SER A 164 19.05 0.06 3.06
CA SER A 164 20.38 0.64 3.25
C SER A 164 21.29 0.41 2.04
N ARG A 165 21.23 -0.77 1.42
CA ARG A 165 21.94 -1.04 0.17
C ARG A 165 21.45 -0.13 -0.96
N GLN A 166 20.13 0.00 -1.15
CA GLN A 166 19.58 0.87 -2.20
C GLN A 166 19.96 2.34 -2.03
N VAL A 167 19.96 2.85 -0.80
CA VAL A 167 20.40 4.23 -0.48
C VAL A 167 21.87 4.43 -0.87
N ARG A 168 22.74 3.48 -0.52
CA ARG A 168 24.17 3.54 -0.86
C ARG A 168 24.40 3.43 -2.37
N GLU A 169 23.71 2.51 -3.05
CA GLU A 169 23.81 2.29 -4.50
C GLU A 169 23.25 3.45 -5.34
N ALA A 170 22.39 4.30 -4.76
CA ALA A 170 21.87 5.48 -5.44
C ALA A 170 23.00 6.48 -5.81
N ASN A 171 24.15 6.44 -5.12
CA ASN A 171 25.33 7.28 -5.41
C ASN A 171 24.97 8.77 -5.55
N ILE A 172 24.22 9.30 -4.59
CA ILE A 172 23.91 10.72 -4.40
C ILE A 172 24.06 11.05 -2.91
N ALA A 173 24.11 12.34 -2.56
CA ALA A 173 24.23 12.76 -1.17
C ALA A 173 23.14 12.10 -0.28
N ILE A 174 23.56 11.54 0.85
CA ILE A 174 22.68 10.86 1.82
C ILE A 174 22.43 11.85 2.96
N PRO A 175 21.17 12.14 3.33
CA PRO A 175 20.88 12.95 4.51
C PRO A 175 21.51 12.36 5.78
N ASP A 176 22.06 13.20 6.64
CA ASP A 176 22.79 12.74 7.85
C ASP A 176 21.93 11.83 8.74
N SER A 177 20.68 12.21 9.01
CA SER A 177 19.74 11.41 9.80
C SER A 177 19.42 10.07 9.13
N LEU A 178 19.35 10.02 7.79
CA LEU A 178 19.14 8.76 7.06
C LEU A 178 20.36 7.85 7.22
N ASN A 179 21.56 8.41 7.17
CA ASN A 179 22.78 7.64 7.42
C ASN A 179 22.83 7.10 8.86
N ARG A 180 22.51 7.92 9.85
CA ARG A 180 22.46 7.50 11.26
C ARG A 180 21.42 6.39 11.51
N LEU A 181 20.25 6.47 10.85
CA LEU A 181 19.23 5.42 10.92
C LEU A 181 19.73 4.09 10.32
N MET A 182 20.46 4.14 9.20
CA MET A 182 21.07 2.93 8.59
C MET A 182 22.05 2.22 9.53
N ASP A 183 22.71 2.96 10.42
CA ASP A 183 23.68 2.42 11.37
C ASP A 183 23.00 1.98 12.68
N TRP A 184 21.98 2.71 13.14
CA TRP A 184 21.29 2.42 14.41
C TRP A 184 20.31 1.24 14.32
N LEU A 185 19.50 1.19 13.26
CA LEU A 185 18.41 0.21 13.14
C LEU A 185 18.88 -1.25 13.22
N PRO A 186 19.98 -1.69 12.57
CA PRO A 186 20.45 -3.07 12.68
C PRO A 186 20.75 -3.54 14.11
N GLU A 187 21.23 -2.63 14.97
CA GLU A 187 21.65 -2.92 16.35
C GLU A 187 20.47 -2.92 17.35
N HIS A 188 19.28 -2.48 16.93
CA HIS A 188 18.13 -2.28 17.80
C HIS A 188 16.89 -3.08 17.36
N ILE A 189 17.07 -4.07 16.49
CA ILE A 189 15.97 -4.94 16.05
C ILE A 189 15.42 -5.71 17.27
N PRO A 190 14.10 -5.68 17.51
CA PRO A 190 13.47 -6.48 18.55
C PRO A 190 13.77 -7.97 18.39
N ALA A 191 14.00 -8.66 19.51
CA ALA A 191 14.32 -10.09 19.50
C ALA A 191 13.13 -10.95 19.07
N GLU A 192 11.91 -10.50 19.36
CA GLU A 192 10.67 -11.17 18.94
C GLU A 192 10.36 -10.87 17.48
N ASP A 193 10.08 -11.92 16.72
CA ASP A 193 9.79 -11.81 15.30
C ASP A 193 8.54 -12.61 14.96
N GLU A 194 7.44 -11.89 14.85
CA GLU A 194 6.17 -12.43 14.39
C GLU A 194 6.06 -12.29 12.86
N THR A 195 5.37 -13.25 12.23
CA THR A 195 5.04 -13.17 10.80
C THR A 195 3.54 -13.31 10.60
N SER A 196 2.95 -12.35 9.88
CA SER A 196 1.57 -12.38 9.37
C SER A 196 1.56 -12.04 7.88
N LEU A 197 0.39 -12.13 7.24
CA LEU A 197 0.15 -11.35 6.04
C LEU A 197 0.21 -9.86 6.40
N ILE A 198 0.94 -9.08 5.61
CA ILE A 198 0.97 -7.61 5.70
C ILE A 198 0.62 -7.00 4.35
N HIS A 199 -0.05 -5.86 4.37
CA HIS A 199 -0.39 -5.08 3.18
C HIS A 199 0.86 -4.39 2.60
N GLY A 200 1.70 -3.82 3.46
CA GLY A 200 2.95 -3.13 3.10
C GLY A 200 2.81 -1.65 2.71
N ASP A 201 1.59 -1.23 2.42
CA ASP A 201 1.18 0.16 2.16
C ASP A 201 -0.26 0.43 2.65
N PHE A 202 -0.61 0.00 3.87
CA PHE A 202 -1.97 0.20 4.40
C PHE A 202 -2.20 1.66 4.80
N ARG A 203 -3.12 2.34 4.11
CA ARG A 203 -3.37 3.79 4.26
C ARG A 203 -4.72 4.20 3.69
N MET A 204 -5.24 5.35 4.15
CA MET A 204 -6.60 5.84 3.91
C MET A 204 -7.05 5.84 2.44
N ASP A 205 -6.20 6.29 1.53
CA ASP A 205 -6.46 6.39 0.09
C ASP A 205 -6.26 5.07 -0.68
N ASN A 206 -5.79 4.02 0.01
CA ASN A 206 -5.88 2.64 -0.47
C ASN A 206 -7.15 1.94 0.04
N LEU A 207 -8.09 2.68 0.66
CA LEU A 207 -9.36 2.16 1.13
C LEU A 207 -10.51 2.78 0.34
N ILE A 208 -11.44 1.93 -0.09
CA ILE A 208 -12.72 2.34 -0.65
C ILE A 208 -13.76 2.24 0.46
N PHE A 209 -14.37 3.37 0.82
CA PHE A 209 -15.53 3.45 1.67
C PHE A 209 -16.81 3.35 0.85
N HIS A 210 -17.88 2.80 1.43
CA HIS A 210 -19.18 2.81 0.79
C HIS A 210 -19.65 4.24 0.47
N LYS A 211 -20.50 4.42 -0.55
CA LYS A 211 -20.95 5.76 -1.00
C LYS A 211 -21.69 6.54 0.06
N THR A 212 -22.52 5.86 0.83
CA THR A 212 -23.50 6.48 1.72
C THR A 212 -23.29 6.13 3.18
N ASP A 213 -22.40 5.19 3.49
CA ASP A 213 -22.05 4.82 4.85
C ASP A 213 -20.53 4.68 5.01
N LEU A 214 -20.06 4.51 6.24
CA LEU A 214 -18.64 4.58 6.59
C LEU A 214 -17.94 3.22 6.61
N ARG A 215 -18.54 2.16 6.07
CA ARG A 215 -17.88 0.85 5.96
C ARG A 215 -16.84 0.85 4.86
N ILE A 216 -15.72 0.18 5.10
CA ILE A 216 -14.73 -0.13 4.06
C ILE A 216 -15.29 -1.28 3.21
N ILE A 217 -15.38 -1.08 1.91
CA ILE A 217 -15.82 -2.07 0.93
C ILE A 217 -14.68 -2.62 0.07
N GLY A 218 -13.49 -2.01 0.15
CA GLY A 218 -12.31 -2.53 -0.53
C GLY A 218 -10.99 -1.99 0.05
N VAL A 219 -10.05 -2.91 0.27
CA VAL A 219 -8.62 -2.64 0.47
C VAL A 219 -7.91 -2.85 -0.86
N LEU A 220 -7.28 -1.80 -1.37
CA LEU A 220 -6.65 -1.74 -2.68
C LEU A 220 -5.12 -1.82 -2.59
N ASP A 221 -4.49 -2.07 -3.74
CA ASP A 221 -3.04 -1.93 -3.95
C ASP A 221 -2.17 -2.87 -3.11
N TRP A 222 -2.45 -4.17 -3.24
CA TRP A 222 -1.71 -5.25 -2.59
C TRP A 222 -0.33 -5.52 -3.23
N GLU A 223 0.22 -4.61 -4.04
CA GLU A 223 1.46 -4.85 -4.79
C GLU A 223 2.70 -5.01 -3.90
N LEU A 224 2.69 -4.38 -2.73
CA LEU A 224 3.76 -4.46 -1.73
C LEU A 224 3.52 -5.55 -0.67
N SER A 225 2.41 -6.27 -0.77
CA SER A 225 2.04 -7.26 0.24
C SER A 225 2.97 -8.48 0.23
N THR A 226 3.20 -8.99 1.44
CA THR A 226 4.10 -10.12 1.70
C THR A 226 3.75 -10.76 3.04
N LEU A 227 4.45 -11.85 3.37
CA LEU A 227 4.60 -12.28 4.75
C LEU A 227 5.66 -11.40 5.43
N GLY A 228 5.33 -10.82 6.58
CA GLY A 228 6.20 -9.89 7.29
C GLY A 228 5.71 -9.61 8.71
N ASN A 229 6.33 -8.65 9.39
CA ASN A 229 5.98 -8.33 10.76
C ASN A 229 4.74 -7.41 10.81
N PRO A 230 3.63 -7.80 11.48
CA PRO A 230 2.39 -7.01 11.52
C PRO A 230 2.58 -5.63 12.15
N LEU A 231 3.46 -5.51 13.15
CA LEU A 231 3.70 -4.23 13.82
C LEU A 231 4.43 -3.23 12.90
N ALA A 232 5.24 -3.73 11.95
CA ALA A 232 5.84 -2.87 10.94
C ALA A 232 4.77 -2.24 10.03
N ASP A 233 3.77 -3.03 9.62
CA ASP A 233 2.69 -2.56 8.74
C ASP A 233 1.72 -1.63 9.48
N PHE A 234 1.39 -1.95 10.73
CA PHE A 234 0.58 -1.07 11.58
C PHE A 234 1.28 0.27 11.87
N ALA A 235 2.55 0.24 12.25
CA ALA A 235 3.33 1.46 12.52
C ALA A 235 3.52 2.33 11.26
N TYR A 236 3.50 1.73 10.06
CA TYR A 236 3.54 2.48 8.81
C TYR A 236 2.32 3.41 8.68
N GLN A 237 1.13 2.91 9.00
CA GLN A 237 -0.07 3.74 9.07
C GLN A 237 0.04 4.82 10.16
N CYS A 238 0.57 4.47 11.33
CA CYS A 238 0.71 5.40 12.46
C CYS A 238 1.71 6.55 12.24
N MET A 239 2.55 6.50 11.19
CA MET A 239 3.39 7.65 10.80
C MET A 239 2.60 8.94 10.63
N ALA A 240 1.31 8.84 10.27
CA ALA A 240 0.43 9.99 10.14
C ALA A 240 0.44 10.92 11.38
N TRP A 241 0.48 10.36 12.60
CA TRP A 241 0.50 11.14 13.84
C TRP A 241 1.83 11.85 14.09
N ARG A 242 2.91 11.42 13.41
CA ARG A 242 4.27 11.96 13.58
C ARG A 242 4.72 12.85 12.44
N ILE A 243 3.94 12.92 11.35
CA ILE A 243 4.22 13.70 10.16
C ILE A 243 3.28 14.91 10.12
N PRO A 244 3.79 16.16 9.95
CA PRO A 244 2.93 17.32 9.78
C PRO A 244 2.32 17.36 8.37
N PRO A 245 1.07 17.86 8.20
CA PRO A 245 0.41 17.95 6.89
C PRO A 245 1.20 18.74 5.84
N THR A 246 2.05 19.68 6.27
CA THR A 246 2.90 20.51 5.41
C THR A 246 4.11 19.75 4.85
N LEU A 247 4.53 18.66 5.49
CA LEU A 247 5.65 17.85 5.04
C LEU A 247 5.18 16.72 4.13
N TRP A 248 4.21 15.93 4.59
CA TRP A 248 3.68 14.79 3.85
C TRP A 248 2.25 14.51 4.34
N ARG A 249 1.70 13.37 3.93
CA ARG A 249 0.40 12.83 4.32
C ARG A 249 0.39 12.49 5.82
N GLY A 250 0.18 13.49 6.67
CA GLY A 250 0.07 13.32 8.11
C GLY A 250 -0.85 14.35 8.75
N ILE A 251 -1.00 14.22 10.07
CA ILE A 251 -1.95 14.94 10.92
C ILE A 251 -1.29 15.51 12.18
N GLN A 252 0.05 15.45 12.27
CA GLN A 252 0.77 16.01 13.41
C GLN A 252 0.49 17.50 13.55
N GLY A 253 0.18 17.95 14.77
CA GLY A 253 -0.07 19.35 15.09
C GLY A 253 -1.49 19.84 14.82
N LEU A 254 -2.38 18.99 14.29
CA LEU A 254 -3.82 19.28 14.23
C LEU A 254 -4.48 19.11 15.60
N ASP A 255 -5.59 19.81 15.82
CA ASP A 255 -6.44 19.60 17.00
C ASP A 255 -7.29 18.32 16.82
N LEU A 256 -6.68 17.17 17.13
CA LEU A 256 -7.30 15.86 16.93
C LEU A 256 -8.58 15.69 17.76
N ILE A 257 -8.64 16.28 18.95
CA ILE A 257 -9.83 16.23 19.82
C ILE A 257 -10.99 16.98 19.16
N ALA A 258 -10.77 18.22 18.70
CA ALA A 258 -11.80 18.98 18.00
C ALA A 258 -12.23 18.30 16.69
N LEU A 259 -11.30 17.63 16.01
CA LEU A 259 -11.61 16.87 14.79
C LEU A 259 -12.35 15.56 15.06
N GLY A 260 -12.30 15.00 16.27
CA GLY A 260 -12.79 13.65 16.56
C GLY A 260 -11.90 12.56 15.99
N ILE A 261 -10.61 12.84 15.80
CA ILE A 261 -9.62 11.84 15.36
C ILE A 261 -8.96 11.28 16.63
N PRO A 262 -8.85 9.94 16.78
CA PRO A 262 -8.19 9.37 17.95
C PRO A 262 -6.73 9.82 18.04
N SER A 263 -6.25 9.99 19.28
CA SER A 263 -4.82 10.10 19.54
C SER A 263 -4.08 8.84 19.12
N GLU A 264 -2.76 8.95 18.90
CA GLU A 264 -1.92 7.80 18.54
C GLU A 264 -2.05 6.68 19.58
N SER A 265 -2.06 7.02 20.87
CA SER A 265 -2.22 6.07 21.97
C SER A 265 -3.59 5.38 21.99
N GLU A 266 -4.67 6.11 21.70
CA GLU A 266 -5.99 5.49 21.59
C GLU A 266 -6.07 4.55 20.39
N TYR A 267 -5.45 4.93 19.27
CA TYR A 267 -5.40 4.11 18.07
C TYR A 267 -4.59 2.81 18.26
N ILE A 268 -3.45 2.91 18.95
CA ILE A 268 -2.65 1.76 19.38
C ILE A 268 -3.49 0.84 20.26
N ALA A 269 -4.16 1.37 21.30
CA ALA A 269 -4.98 0.57 22.20
C ALA A 269 -6.15 -0.13 21.47
N MET A 270 -6.75 0.51 20.46
CA MET A 270 -7.76 -0.13 19.60
C MET A 270 -7.18 -1.34 18.85
N TYR A 271 -5.96 -1.20 18.31
CA TYR A 271 -5.30 -2.30 17.59
C TYR A 271 -4.93 -3.42 18.55
N GLU A 272 -4.32 -3.12 19.70
CA GLU A 272 -3.92 -4.16 20.66
C GLU A 272 -5.12 -5.02 21.09
N LYS A 273 -6.25 -4.36 21.38
CA LYS A 273 -7.49 -5.02 21.74
C LYS A 273 -8.04 -5.91 20.62
N GLN A 274 -7.99 -5.45 19.37
CA GLN A 274 -8.58 -6.16 18.24
C GLN A 274 -7.67 -7.25 17.68
N ALA A 275 -6.38 -6.98 17.57
CA ALA A 275 -5.38 -7.87 17.01
C ALA A 275 -4.87 -8.92 18.02
N GLY A 276 -5.21 -8.77 19.31
CA GLY A 276 -4.79 -9.67 20.38
C GLY A 276 -3.28 -9.63 20.65
N ARG A 277 -2.63 -8.50 20.38
CA ARG A 277 -1.18 -8.32 20.43
C ARG A 277 -0.85 -7.09 21.24
N SER A 278 0.15 -7.15 22.10
CA SER A 278 0.67 -5.93 22.73
C SER A 278 1.66 -5.26 21.78
N ILE A 279 1.49 -3.95 21.61
CA ILE A 279 2.45 -3.10 20.93
C ILE A 279 3.50 -2.75 22.00
N SER A 280 4.59 -3.52 21.95
CA SER A 280 5.73 -3.53 22.88
C SER A 280 6.35 -2.15 23.19
N GLU A 281 7.28 -2.14 24.14
CA GLU A 281 8.27 -1.08 24.42
C GLU A 281 9.07 -0.61 23.17
N HIS A 282 9.01 -1.33 22.05
CA HIS A 282 9.73 -1.03 20.81
C HIS A 282 8.99 -0.08 19.85
N TRP A 283 7.92 0.61 20.28
CA TRP A 283 7.24 1.61 19.43
C TRP A 283 8.19 2.65 18.80
N PRO A 284 9.17 3.22 19.53
CA PRO A 284 10.13 4.15 18.93
C PRO A 284 10.96 3.52 17.79
N PHE A 285 11.35 2.25 17.92
CA PHE A 285 12.03 1.50 16.85
C PHE A 285 11.12 1.31 15.63
N LEU A 286 9.86 0.91 15.83
CA LEU A 286 8.89 0.70 14.74
C LEU A 286 8.64 1.98 13.94
N MET A 287 8.55 3.12 14.64
CA MET A 287 8.41 4.42 14.01
C MET A 287 9.68 4.84 13.26
N ALA A 288 10.85 4.70 13.90
CA ALA A 288 12.14 4.99 13.26
C ALA A 288 12.35 4.15 11.99
N TYR A 289 12.02 2.86 12.03
CA TYR A 289 12.10 1.95 10.89
C TYR A 289 11.20 2.39 9.72
N ASN A 290 9.94 2.75 9.98
CA ASN A 290 9.03 3.14 8.90
C ASN A 290 9.39 4.50 8.29
N LEU A 291 9.83 5.45 9.13
CA LEU A 291 10.34 6.76 8.67
C LEU A 291 11.65 6.61 7.88
N PHE A 292 12.53 5.71 8.31
CA PHE A 292 13.70 5.27 7.54
C PHE A 292 13.29 4.69 6.18
N ARG A 293 12.36 3.74 6.15
CA ARG A 293 11.89 3.08 4.93
C ARG A 293 11.34 4.08 3.92
N ILE A 294 10.43 4.97 4.34
CA ILE A 294 9.86 5.96 3.42
C ILE A 294 10.92 6.97 2.95
N SER A 295 11.83 7.40 3.84
CA SER A 295 12.96 8.27 3.46
C SER A 295 13.85 7.61 2.40
N ALA A 296 14.18 6.32 2.56
CA ALA A 296 14.95 5.56 1.58
C ALA A 296 14.24 5.44 0.21
N ILE A 297 12.92 5.26 0.21
CA ILE A 297 12.10 5.24 -1.02
C ILE A 297 12.18 6.61 -1.74
N LEU A 298 12.00 7.70 -1.00
CA LEU A 298 12.06 9.06 -1.55
C LEU A 298 13.46 9.42 -2.04
N HIS A 299 14.51 8.99 -1.33
CA HIS A 299 15.90 9.14 -1.77
C HIS A 299 16.16 8.46 -3.12
N GLY A 300 15.64 7.23 -3.29
CA GLY A 300 15.68 6.53 -4.57
C GLY A 300 14.89 7.24 -5.69
N ILE A 301 13.78 7.91 -5.36
CA ILE A 301 13.02 8.75 -6.31
C ILE A 301 13.86 9.95 -6.74
N THR A 302 14.55 10.64 -5.81
CA THR A 302 15.47 11.75 -6.13
C THR A 302 16.50 11.32 -7.16
N LYS A 303 17.12 10.14 -6.98
CA LYS A 303 18.08 9.60 -7.94
C LYS A 303 17.47 9.42 -9.33
N ARG A 304 16.26 8.84 -9.40
CA ARG A 304 15.56 8.63 -10.69
C ARG A 304 15.21 9.95 -11.36
N ALA A 305 14.76 10.94 -10.59
CA ALA A 305 14.44 12.27 -11.09
C ALA A 305 15.68 12.99 -11.66
N MET A 306 16.82 12.92 -10.96
CA MET A 306 18.10 13.46 -11.45
C MET A 306 18.56 12.79 -12.75
N GLY A 307 18.26 11.52 -12.93
CA GLY A 307 18.58 10.76 -14.15
C GLY A 307 17.59 10.94 -15.31
N GLY A 308 16.58 11.81 -15.17
CA GLY A 308 15.53 11.99 -16.19
C GLY A 308 14.56 10.80 -16.32
N ASN A 309 14.62 9.84 -15.39
CA ASN A 309 13.86 8.58 -15.42
C ASN A 309 12.68 8.58 -14.42
N ALA A 310 12.23 9.75 -13.97
CA ALA A 310 11.04 9.86 -13.13
C ALA A 310 9.80 10.16 -13.98
N ASN A 311 8.82 9.25 -13.94
CA ASN A 311 7.57 9.37 -14.70
C ASN A 311 6.55 10.34 -14.06
N ALA A 312 6.79 10.80 -12.84
CA ALA A 312 5.86 11.62 -12.08
C ALA A 312 6.32 13.08 -12.00
N SER A 313 5.41 14.02 -12.26
CA SER A 313 5.66 15.47 -12.22
C SER A 313 6.05 16.00 -10.84
N ASP A 314 5.75 15.24 -9.78
CA ASP A 314 6.02 15.56 -8.38
C ASP A 314 7.28 14.85 -7.82
N ALA A 315 8.01 14.08 -8.64
CA ALA A 315 9.13 13.26 -8.18
C ALA A 315 10.26 14.07 -7.52
N ILE A 316 10.54 15.28 -8.02
CA ILE A 316 11.55 16.18 -7.44
C ILE A 316 11.09 16.68 -6.06
N GLU A 317 9.84 17.13 -5.96
CA GLU A 317 9.25 17.63 -4.71
C GLU A 317 9.20 16.53 -3.65
N ASN A 318 8.75 15.33 -4.04
CA ASN A 318 8.70 14.18 -3.14
C ASN A 318 10.10 13.73 -2.71
N GLY A 319 11.06 13.73 -3.64
CA GLY A 319 12.44 13.41 -3.33
C GLY A 319 13.08 14.35 -2.30
N ALA A 320 12.76 15.65 -2.34
CA ALA A 320 13.26 16.65 -1.40
C ALA A 320 12.82 16.39 0.06
N LYS A 321 11.73 15.66 0.27
CA LYS A 321 11.17 15.36 1.61
C LYS A 321 11.93 14.24 2.33
N ALA A 322 12.82 13.51 1.64
CA ALA A 322 13.58 12.39 2.20
C ALA A 322 14.34 12.75 3.48
N GLY A 323 15.04 13.90 3.50
CA GLY A 323 15.82 14.34 4.66
C GLY A 323 14.94 14.61 5.88
N ALA A 324 13.88 15.41 5.71
CA ALA A 324 12.99 15.77 6.80
C ALA A 324 12.25 14.56 7.41
N LEU A 325 11.87 13.57 6.59
CA LEU A 325 11.30 12.31 7.12
C LEU A 325 12.35 11.48 7.88
N ALA A 326 13.61 11.49 7.44
CA ALA A 326 14.68 10.85 8.19
C ALA A 326 14.95 11.56 9.53
N ASP A 327 14.83 12.88 9.59
CA ASP A 327 14.98 13.64 10.84
C ASP A 327 13.90 13.26 11.86
N LEU A 328 12.65 13.11 11.41
CA LEU A 328 11.57 12.58 12.26
C LEU A 328 11.88 11.16 12.75
N GLY A 329 12.37 10.29 11.85
CA GLY A 329 12.75 8.92 12.21
C GLY A 329 13.88 8.88 13.23
N TRP A 330 14.89 9.73 13.06
CA TRP A 330 16.00 9.84 14.00
C TRP A 330 15.55 10.39 15.36
N ALA A 331 14.61 11.35 15.39
CA ALA A 331 14.06 11.86 16.64
C ALA A 331 13.29 10.79 17.44
N CYS A 332 12.73 9.77 16.79
CA CYS A 332 12.13 8.63 17.47
C CYS A 332 13.17 7.79 18.24
N THR A 333 14.42 7.69 17.78
CA THR A 333 15.45 6.87 18.44
C THR A 333 15.98 7.49 19.74
N GLN A 334 15.58 8.72 20.05
CA GLN A 334 16.04 9.50 21.21
C GLN A 334 15.00 9.56 22.34
N GLN A 335 13.86 8.86 22.19
CA GLN A 335 12.73 8.88 23.14
C GLN A 335 12.78 7.74 24.14
#